data_AF-A0A536LC23-F1
#
_entry.id   AF-A0A536LC23-F1
#
_cell.length_a   1.000
_cell.length_b   1.000
_cell.length_c   1.000
_cell.angle_alpha   90.00
_cell.angle_beta   90.00
_cell.angle_gamma   90.00
#
_symmetry.space_group_name_H-M   'P 1'
#
loop_
_entity.id
_entity.type
_entity.pdbx_description
1 polymer ?
#
loop_
_entity_poly.entity_id
_entity_poly.type
_entity_poly.pdbx_seq_one_letter_code
_entity_poly.pdbx_strand_id
1 'polypeptide(L)'
;MRSIAVTVVLGLTLGLSGIFALRTTSPTTTFADAGSHASCIGIESSSISPPGSSDEFPGGRAEISHFLKSLGGPPGAIVSGTAKLHLGSHAACDAAG
;
A
#
# COMPACT_ATOMS: atom_id res chain seq x y z
N MET A 1 2.39 -46.74 -32.16
CA MET A 1 3.59 -46.27 -31.42
C MET A 1 3.90 -44.79 -31.65
N ARG A 2 3.90 -44.27 -32.90
CA ARG A 2 4.15 -42.85 -33.19
C ARG A 2 3.11 -41.87 -32.61
N SER A 3 1.83 -42.25 -32.56
CA SER A 3 0.76 -41.37 -32.08
C SER A 3 0.75 -41.17 -30.57
N ILE A 4 1.28 -42.13 -29.79
CA ILE A 4 1.34 -42.04 -28.32
C ILE A 4 2.46 -41.09 -27.88
N ALA A 5 3.59 -41.09 -28.60
CA ALA A 5 4.71 -40.18 -28.34
C ALA A 5 4.35 -38.71 -28.57
N VAL A 6 3.51 -38.42 -29.58
CA VAL A 6 3.07 -37.05 -29.89
C VAL A 6 2.16 -36.48 -28.81
N THR A 7 1.24 -37.29 -28.26
CA THR A 7 0.32 -36.85 -27.20
C THR A 7 1.05 -36.60 -25.87
N VAL A 8 2.07 -37.42 -25.56
CA VAL A 8 2.88 -37.25 -24.33
C VAL A 8 3.75 -35.99 -24.39
N VAL A 9 4.36 -35.70 -25.55
CA VAL A 9 5.19 -34.49 -25.72
C VAL A 9 4.35 -33.21 -25.70
N LEU A 10 3.15 -33.23 -26.30
CA LEU A 10 2.24 -32.08 -26.28
C LEU A 10 1.65 -31.81 -24.88
N GLY A 11 1.35 -32.86 -24.11
CA GLY A 11 0.91 -32.72 -22.72
C GLY A 11 1.98 -32.14 -21.80
N LEU A 12 3.25 -32.47 -22.04
CA LEU A 12 4.38 -31.98 -21.24
C LEU A 12 4.68 -30.49 -21.47
N THR A 13 4.51 -29.98 -22.70
CA THR A 13 4.75 -28.56 -23.02
C THR A 13 3.63 -27.64 -22.55
N LEU A 14 2.37 -28.09 -22.57
CA LEU A 14 1.25 -27.34 -21.99
C LEU A 14 1.29 -27.36 -20.45
N GLY A 15 1.70 -28.46 -19.82
CA GLY A 15 1.86 -28.54 -18.37
C GLY A 15 2.96 -27.62 -17.83
N LEU A 16 4.07 -27.47 -18.57
CA LEU A 16 5.19 -26.62 -18.17
C LEU A 16 4.92 -25.12 -18.36
N SER A 17 4.01 -24.77 -19.27
CA SER A 17 3.59 -23.38 -19.52
C SER A 17 2.60 -22.86 -18.45
N GLY A 18 1.86 -23.77 -17.79
CA GLY A 18 0.91 -23.42 -16.73
C GLY A 18 1.56 -23.03 -15.40
N ILE A 19 2.81 -23.43 -15.16
CA ILE A 19 3.53 -23.17 -13.89
C ILE A 19 4.16 -21.76 -13.89
N PHE A 20 4.38 -21.15 -15.07
CA PHE A 20 4.94 -19.80 -15.18
C PHE A 20 3.90 -18.68 -15.00
N ALA A 21 2.62 -19.04 -14.86
CA ALA A 21 1.55 -18.12 -14.44
C ALA A 21 1.47 -18.00 -12.91
N LEU A 22 2.59 -18.19 -12.20
CA LEU A 22 2.73 -17.76 -10.82
C LEU A 22 2.65 -16.23 -10.82
N ARG A 23 1.43 -15.73 -10.69
CA ARG A 23 1.12 -14.32 -10.45
C ARG A 23 2.13 -13.80 -9.44
N THR A 24 2.96 -12.87 -9.89
CA THR A 24 3.75 -11.99 -9.05
C THR A 24 2.79 -11.12 -8.27
N THR A 25 2.11 -11.72 -7.30
CA THR A 25 1.44 -11.00 -6.22
C THR A 25 2.58 -10.36 -5.46
N SER A 26 2.97 -9.16 -5.90
CA SER A 26 3.91 -8.34 -5.17
C SER A 26 3.30 -8.22 -3.77
N PRO A 27 4.02 -8.60 -2.70
CA PRO A 27 3.51 -8.46 -1.35
C PRO A 27 3.39 -6.96 -1.07
N THR A 28 2.24 -6.37 -1.40
CA THR A 28 1.87 -5.07 -0.87
C THR A 28 1.61 -5.30 0.61
N THR A 29 2.50 -4.78 1.45
CA THR A 29 2.27 -4.73 2.89
C THR A 29 1.12 -3.77 3.13
N THR A 30 -0.10 -4.31 3.25
CA THR A 30 -1.24 -3.54 3.73
C THR A 30 -1.02 -3.23 5.21
N PHE A 31 -1.15 -1.95 5.58
CA PHE A 31 -1.15 -1.57 6.98
C PHE A 31 -2.44 -2.07 7.66
N ALA A 32 -2.36 -2.42 8.94
CA ALA A 32 -3.55 -2.76 9.70
C ALA A 32 -4.49 -1.55 9.76
N ASP A 33 -5.80 -1.84 9.74
CA ASP A 33 -6.83 -0.84 9.98
C ASP A 33 -6.65 -0.18 11.37
N ALA A 34 -7.07 1.07 11.50
CA ALA A 34 -7.00 1.78 12.78
C ALA A 34 -8.01 1.19 13.77
N GLY A 35 -7.51 0.66 14.88
CA GLY A 35 -8.36 0.26 16.00
C GLY A 35 -8.98 1.45 16.74
N SER A 36 -9.91 1.17 17.65
CA SER A 36 -10.66 2.17 18.44
C SER A 36 -9.82 3.08 19.36
N HIS A 37 -8.53 2.77 19.51
CA HIS A 37 -7.57 3.53 20.33
C HIS A 37 -6.36 4.00 19.50
N ALA A 38 -6.50 4.04 18.17
CA ALA A 38 -5.46 4.60 17.32
C ALA A 38 -5.30 6.10 17.59
N SER A 39 -4.06 6.58 17.58
CA SER A 39 -3.79 8.01 17.53
C SER A 39 -4.24 8.58 16.20
N CYS A 40 -4.43 9.91 16.11
CA CYS A 40 -4.68 10.58 14.84
C CYS A 40 -3.69 10.13 13.74
N ILE A 41 -2.38 10.08 14.03
CA ILE A 41 -1.39 9.59 13.06
C ILE A 41 -1.67 8.15 12.59
N GLY A 42 -2.16 7.29 13.49
CA GLY A 42 -2.57 5.93 13.15
C GLY A 42 -3.76 5.91 12.19
N ILE A 43 -4.81 6.67 12.51
CA ILE A 43 -6.03 6.81 11.69
C ILE A 43 -5.67 7.31 10.28
N GLU A 44 -4.93 8.42 10.20
CA GLU A 44 -4.52 9.02 8.93
C GLU A 44 -3.55 8.14 8.13
N SER A 45 -2.68 7.41 8.81
CA SER A 45 -1.77 6.47 8.13
C SER A 45 -2.51 5.27 7.55
N SER A 46 -3.57 4.79 8.21
CA SER A 46 -4.40 3.69 7.71
C SER A 46 -5.31 4.12 6.55
N SER A 47 -5.87 5.33 6.58
CA SER A 47 -6.79 5.81 5.54
C SER A 47 -6.13 5.95 4.17
N ILE A 48 -4.83 6.23 4.12
CA ILE A 48 -4.04 6.35 2.88
C ILE A 48 -3.33 5.04 2.49
N SER A 49 -3.70 3.92 3.11
CA SER A 49 -3.07 2.62 2.89
C SER A 49 -4.09 1.58 2.42
N PRO A 50 -3.74 0.67 1.48
CA PRO A 50 -2.55 0.70 0.61
C PRO A 50 -2.54 1.90 -0.36
N PRO A 51 -1.48 2.10 -1.16
CA PRO A 51 -1.50 3.08 -2.25
C PRO A 51 -2.75 2.93 -3.13
N GLY A 52 -3.37 4.06 -3.48
CA GLY A 52 -4.66 4.13 -4.17
C GLY A 52 -5.88 4.24 -3.24
N SER A 53 -5.72 4.15 -1.92
CA SER A 53 -6.83 4.33 -0.96
C SER A 53 -7.24 5.79 -0.74
N SER A 54 -6.43 6.75 -1.21
CA SER A 54 -6.67 8.18 -1.03
C SER A 54 -6.49 8.93 -2.34
N ASP A 55 -7.40 9.88 -2.59
CA ASP A 55 -7.30 10.83 -3.70
C ASP A 55 -6.24 11.92 -3.43
N GLU A 56 -5.96 12.23 -2.15
CA GLU A 56 -4.97 13.25 -1.76
C GLU A 56 -3.54 12.75 -1.90
N PHE A 57 -3.32 11.47 -1.57
CA PHE A 57 -2.02 10.82 -1.69
C PHE A 57 -2.16 9.43 -2.33
N PRO A 58 -2.28 9.35 -3.67
CA PRO A 58 -2.43 8.09 -4.38
C PRO A 58 -1.25 7.13 -4.16
N GLY A 59 -0.04 7.63 -3.89
CA GLY A 59 1.14 6.87 -3.52
C GLY A 59 1.18 6.46 -2.03
N GLY A 60 0.17 6.82 -1.24
CA GLY A 60 0.00 6.48 0.16
C GLY A 60 1.09 7.06 1.08
N ARG A 61 1.40 6.35 2.16
CA ARG A 61 2.37 6.81 3.18
C ARG A 61 3.76 7.13 2.64
N ALA A 62 4.20 6.44 1.59
CA ALA A 62 5.51 6.66 0.98
C ALA A 62 5.58 8.04 0.31
N GLU A 63 4.51 8.44 -0.39
CA GLU A 63 4.38 9.76 -1.00
C GLU A 63 4.39 10.86 0.06
N ILE A 64 3.58 10.71 1.13
CA ILE A 64 3.59 11.67 2.25
C ILE A 64 4.99 11.78 2.87
N SER A 65 5.66 10.65 3.12
CA SER A 65 6.99 10.65 3.73
C SER A 65 8.01 11.37 2.83
N HIS A 66 7.91 11.20 1.51
CA HIS A 66 8.76 11.88 0.56
C HIS A 66 8.47 13.38 0.49
N PHE A 67 7.18 13.76 0.50
CA PHE A 67 6.75 15.15 0.55
C PHE A 67 7.22 15.86 1.84
N LEU A 68 6.96 15.28 3.01
CA LEU A 68 7.41 15.88 4.28
C LEU A 68 8.93 16.00 4.36
N LYS A 69 9.68 15.06 3.77
CA LYS A 69 11.13 15.13 3.70
C LYS A 69 11.62 16.22 2.74
N SER A 70 10.90 16.51 1.65
CA SER A 70 11.29 17.54 0.68
C SER A 70 11.15 18.96 1.23
N LEU A 71 10.28 19.18 2.22
CA LEU A 71 10.11 20.47 2.90
C LEU A 71 11.37 20.92 3.67
N GLY A 72 12.26 19.97 4.02
CA GLY A 72 13.49 20.25 4.74
C GLY A 72 13.26 20.65 6.21
N GLY A 73 14.29 20.48 7.04
CA GLY A 73 14.25 20.84 8.46
C GLY A 73 13.95 19.66 9.40
N PRO A 74 13.75 19.95 10.70
CA PRO A 74 13.58 18.91 11.72
C PRO A 74 12.28 18.11 11.48
N PRO A 75 12.34 16.77 11.37
CA PRO A 75 11.18 15.96 11.01
C PRO A 75 9.95 16.20 11.91
N GLY A 76 10.15 16.30 13.22
CA GLY A 76 9.06 16.54 14.16
C GLY A 76 8.39 17.92 14.00
N ALA A 77 9.16 18.95 13.62
CA ALA A 77 8.61 20.28 13.40
C ALA A 77 7.75 20.33 12.12
N ILE A 78 8.22 19.68 11.05
CA ILE A 78 7.46 19.57 9.80
C ILE A 78 6.18 18.75 10.00
N VAL A 79 6.26 17.58 10.62
CA VAL A 79 5.08 16.75 10.91
C VAL A 79 4.08 17.52 11.78
N SER A 80 4.54 18.19 12.86
CA SER A 80 3.66 18.98 13.72
C SER A 80 3.03 20.18 13.01
N GLY A 81 3.81 20.87 12.17
CA GLY A 81 3.33 22.00 11.38
C GLY A 81 2.25 21.58 10.38
N THR A 82 2.52 20.53 9.60
CA THR A 82 1.54 19.99 8.64
C THR A 82 0.28 19.49 9.34
N ALA A 83 0.40 18.79 10.47
CA ALA A 83 -0.75 18.35 11.25
C ALA A 83 -1.60 19.52 11.74
N LYS A 84 -0.97 20.62 12.20
CA LYS A 84 -1.69 21.83 12.62
C LYS A 84 -2.43 22.52 11.49
N LEU A 85 -1.90 22.48 10.26
CA LEU A 85 -2.57 23.03 9.08
C LEU A 85 -3.84 22.25 8.71
N HIS A 86 -3.93 20.98 9.11
CA HIS A 86 -5.05 20.10 8.81
C HIS A 86 -5.94 19.85 10.05
N LEU A 87 -5.81 20.66 11.11
CA LEU A 87 -6.72 20.57 12.26
C LEU A 87 -8.16 20.88 11.81
N GLY A 88 -9.10 20.01 12.20
CA GLY A 88 -10.50 20.18 11.85
C GLY A 88 -10.87 19.70 10.45
N SER A 89 -9.91 19.19 9.65
CA SER A 89 -10.24 18.63 8.33
C SER A 89 -10.73 17.19 8.44
N HIS A 90 -10.20 16.39 9.39
CA HIS A 90 -10.41 14.94 9.46
C HIS A 90 -11.04 14.54 10.80
N ALA A 91 -12.38 14.46 10.83
CA ALA A 91 -13.18 14.28 12.04
C ALA A 91 -12.77 13.08 12.93
N ALA A 92 -12.32 11.98 12.32
CA ALA A 92 -11.88 10.80 13.08
C ALA A 92 -10.55 11.05 13.80
N CYS A 93 -9.59 11.72 13.15
CA CYS A 93 -8.36 12.17 13.78
C CYS A 93 -8.62 13.24 14.85
N ASP A 94 -9.49 14.21 14.57
CA ASP A 94 -9.82 15.29 15.51
C ASP A 94 -10.45 14.76 16.81
N ALA A 95 -11.31 13.74 16.70
CA ALA A 95 -11.91 13.07 17.85
C ALA A 95 -10.91 12.24 18.68
N ALA A 96 -9.76 11.89 18.10
CA ALA A 96 -8.69 11.15 18.77
C ALA A 96 -7.63 12.07 19.42
N GLY A 97 -7.75 13.39 19.23
CA GLY A 97 -6.83 14.43 19.72
C GLY A 97 -7.10 14.90 21.15
#